data_AF-A0A356PC44-F1
#
_entry.id   AF-A0A356PC44-F1
#
_cell.length_a   1.000
_cell.length_b   1.000
_cell.length_c   1.000
_cell.angle_alpha   90.00
_cell.angle_beta   90.00
_cell.angle_gamma   90.00
#
_symmetry.space_group_name_H-M   'P 1'
#
loop_
_entity.id
_entity.type
_entity.pdbx_description
1 polymer ?
#
loop_
_entity_poly.entity_id
_entity_poly.type
_entity_poly.pdbx_seq_one_letter_code
_entity_poly.pdbx_strand_id
1 'polypeptide(L)'
;CSGVAYCATCDAEFFEGEDVVVVGSGDQAIEEGMYITKFARKVTVIVLHGEGVLDCNKVSAERAFNNEKMEFIWNSTIEEVLGEENVEGI
;
A
#
# COMPACT_ATOMS: atom_id res chain seq x y z
N CYS A 1 8.86 -5.30 19.78
CA CYS A 1 7.65 -4.53 19.44
C CYS A 1 7.87 -3.92 18.07
N SER A 2 7.36 -4.57 17.03
CA SER A 2 7.63 -4.25 15.62
C SER A 2 6.31 -4.26 14.86
N GLY A 3 5.50 -3.21 15.02
CA GLY A 3 4.24 -3.02 14.29
C GLY A 3 4.30 -1.94 13.21
N VAL A 4 5.49 -1.36 12.98
CA VAL A 4 5.74 -0.38 11.92
C VAL A 4 7.04 -0.78 11.23
N ALA A 5 6.91 -1.43 10.07
CA ALA A 5 8.04 -1.83 9.25
C ALA A 5 8.38 -0.72 8.26
N TYR A 6 9.56 -0.10 8.42
CA TYR A 6 10.06 0.96 7.52
C TYR A 6 10.79 0.38 6.28
N CYS A 7 10.89 -0.95 6.16
CA CYS A 7 11.64 -1.61 5.09
C CYS A 7 10.85 -2.80 4.53
N ALA A 8 10.13 -2.57 3.43
CA ALA A 8 9.28 -3.55 2.76
C ALA A 8 10.03 -4.83 2.29
N THR A 9 11.36 -4.82 2.23
CA THR A 9 12.18 -5.96 1.80
C THR A 9 12.55 -6.92 2.91
N CYS A 10 12.46 -6.54 4.20
CA CYS A 10 12.84 -7.42 5.31
C CYS A 10 11.66 -8.24 5.89
N ASP A 11 10.41 -7.80 5.71
CA ASP A 11 9.22 -8.43 6.29
C ASP A 11 8.22 -8.97 5.23
N ALA A 12 8.58 -8.94 3.93
CA ALA A 12 7.68 -9.36 2.84
C ALA A 12 7.17 -10.81 2.94
N GLU A 13 7.96 -11.73 3.51
CA GLU A 13 7.55 -13.12 3.75
C GLU A 13 6.49 -13.26 4.85
N PHE A 14 6.33 -12.28 5.75
CA PHE A 14 5.30 -12.31 6.79
C PHE A 14 3.91 -11.88 6.30
N PHE A 15 3.82 -11.23 5.13
CA PHE A 15 2.56 -10.76 4.55
C PHE A 15 2.00 -11.71 3.48
N GLU A 16 2.56 -12.92 3.36
CA GLU A 16 2.11 -13.91 2.37
C GLU A 16 0.70 -14.41 2.72
N GLY A 17 -0.31 -13.88 2.03
CA GLY A 17 -1.73 -14.19 2.27
C GLY A 17 -2.51 -13.14 3.09
N GLU A 18 -1.84 -12.11 3.59
CA GLU A 18 -2.46 -11.01 4.34
C GLU A 18 -2.88 -9.86 3.40
N ASP A 19 -3.76 -8.99 3.89
CA ASP A 19 -4.17 -7.76 3.22
C ASP A 19 -3.25 -6.62 3.69
N VAL A 20 -2.53 -5.99 2.76
CA VAL A 20 -1.55 -4.93 3.06
C VAL A 20 -2.09 -3.58 2.64
N VAL A 21 -1.81 -2.55 3.44
CA VAL A 21 -2.16 -1.17 3.09
C VAL A 21 -0.93 -0.31 2.96
N VAL A 22 -0.85 0.41 1.85
CA VAL A 22 0.22 1.32 1.49
C VAL A 22 -0.36 2.72 1.48
N VAL A 23 0.36 3.66 2.08
CA VAL A 23 -0.11 5.04 2.22
C VAL A 23 0.86 5.94 1.46
N GLY A 24 0.37 6.57 0.40
CA GLY A 24 1.18 7.50 -0.39
C GLY A 24 0.88 7.49 -1.88
N SER A 25 1.10 8.64 -2.52
CA SER A 25 0.93 8.86 -3.96
C SER A 25 2.24 8.82 -4.76
N GLY A 26 3.39 8.70 -4.09
CA GLY A 26 4.71 8.81 -4.74
C GLY A 26 5.17 7.56 -5.48
N ASP A 27 6.15 7.73 -6.38
CA ASP A 27 6.79 6.62 -7.13
C ASP A 27 7.20 5.45 -6.23
N GLN A 28 7.85 5.74 -5.10
CA GLN A 28 8.34 4.71 -4.19
C GLN A 28 7.19 3.90 -3.55
N ALA A 29 6.10 4.55 -3.14
CA ALA A 29 4.95 3.88 -2.55
C ALA A 29 4.28 2.93 -3.56
N ILE A 30 4.19 3.35 -4.82
CA ILE A 30 3.60 2.54 -5.89
C ILE A 30 4.52 1.36 -6.28
N GLU A 31 5.83 1.57 -6.36
CA GLU A 31 6.78 0.50 -6.66
C GLU A 31 6.86 -0.54 -5.53
N GLU A 32 6.93 -0.10 -4.28
CA GLU A 32 6.93 -1.00 -3.12
C GLU A 32 5.59 -1.74 -2.99
N GLY A 33 4.46 -1.05 -3.18
CA GLY A 33 3.13 -1.67 -3.22
C GLY A 33 3.01 -2.74 -4.31
N MET A 34 3.48 -2.44 -5.53
CA MET A 34 3.53 -3.44 -6.61
C MET A 34 4.42 -4.63 -6.26
N TYR A 35 5.54 -4.43 -5.58
CA TYR A 35 6.39 -5.54 -5.15
C TYR A 35 5.68 -6.41 -4.12
N ILE A 36 4.99 -5.79 -3.15
CA ILE A 36 4.21 -6.48 -2.12
C ILE A 36 3.05 -7.29 -2.74
N THR A 37 2.39 -6.82 -3.81
CA THR A 37 1.28 -7.57 -4.48
C THR A 37 1.68 -8.97 -4.98
N LYS A 38 2.98 -9.25 -5.14
CA LYS A 38 3.48 -10.58 -5.51
C LYS A 38 3.32 -11.59 -4.38
N PHE A 39 3.36 -11.13 -3.13
CA PHE A 39 3.33 -11.96 -1.93
C PHE A 39 1.99 -11.80 -1.19
N ALA A 40 1.50 -10.56 -1.07
CA ALA A 40 0.23 -10.25 -0.42
C ALA A 40 -0.98 -10.72 -1.25
N ARG A 41 -2.09 -10.96 -0.55
CA ARG A 41 -3.36 -11.31 -1.17
C ARG A 41 -3.98 -10.11 -1.88
N LYS A 42 -3.94 -8.96 -1.22
CA LYS A 42 -4.49 -7.68 -1.67
C LYS A 42 -3.64 -6.55 -1.15
N VAL A 43 -3.47 -5.51 -1.97
CA VAL A 43 -2.76 -4.29 -1.59
C VAL A 43 -3.69 -3.10 -1.78
N THR A 44 -3.98 -2.38 -0.70
CA THR A 44 -4.82 -1.19 -0.73
C THR A 44 -3.92 0.04 -0.67
N VAL A 45 -3.98 0.91 -1.66
CA VAL A 45 -3.20 2.15 -1.70
C VAL A 45 -4.13 3.30 -1.29
N ILE A 46 -3.83 3.92 -0.15
CA ILE A 46 -4.53 5.10 0.33
C ILE A 46 -3.80 6.33 -0.22
N VAL A 47 -4.54 7.12 -0.98
CA VAL A 47 -4.06 8.32 -1.64
C VAL A 47 -4.83 9.51 -1.11
N LEU A 48 -4.09 10.49 -0.59
CA LEU A 48 -4.65 11.77 -0.11
C LEU A 48 -5.19 12.63 -1.26
N HIS A 49 -4.69 12.42 -2.48
CA HIS A 49 -5.10 13.15 -3.66
C HIS A 49 -6.44 12.63 -4.22
N GLY A 50 -7.02 13.42 -5.12
CA GLY A 50 -8.25 13.07 -5.82
C GLY A 50 -8.09 11.86 -6.74
N GLU A 51 -9.22 11.29 -7.19
CA GLU A 51 -9.25 10.09 -8.03
C GLU A 51 -8.35 10.24 -9.28
N GLY A 52 -7.42 9.29 -9.44
CA GLY A 52 -6.51 9.25 -10.59
C GLY A 52 -5.30 10.18 -10.50
N VAL A 53 -5.07 10.85 -9.37
CA VAL A 53 -3.92 11.73 -9.15
C VAL A 53 -2.87 10.99 -8.31
N LEU A 54 -1.81 10.50 -8.97
CA LEU A 54 -0.63 9.95 -8.32
C LEU A 54 0.58 10.82 -8.64
N ASP A 55 1.42 11.09 -7.64
CA ASP A 55 2.71 11.77 -7.76
C ASP A 55 3.80 10.77 -8.20
N CYS A 56 3.48 9.98 -9.23
CA CYS A 56 4.36 8.96 -9.77
C CYS A 56 4.42 9.04 -11.30
N ASN A 57 5.40 8.35 -11.87
CA ASN A 57 5.55 8.24 -13.31
C ASN A 57 4.31 7.60 -13.93
N LYS A 58 3.89 8.11 -15.10
CA LYS A 58 2.71 7.61 -15.82
C LYS A 58 2.74 6.10 -16.06
N VAL A 59 3.92 5.56 -16.36
CA VAL A 59 4.11 4.11 -16.58
C VAL A 59 3.87 3.32 -15.30
N SER A 60 4.32 3.83 -14.15
CA SER A 60 4.11 3.19 -12.85
C SER A 60 2.64 3.27 -12.43
N ALA A 61 2.00 4.44 -12.64
CA ALA A 61 0.57 4.62 -12.42
C ALA A 61 -0.27 3.62 -13.24
N GLU A 62 -0.02 3.53 -14.55
CA GLU A 62 -0.74 2.60 -15.45
C GLU A 62 -0.56 1.14 -15.02
N ARG A 63 0.66 0.74 -14.63
CA ARG A 63 0.93 -0.61 -14.13
C ARG A 63 0.17 -0.91 -12.84
N ALA A 64 0.09 0.07 -11.95
CA ALA A 64 -0.59 -0.07 -10.67
C ALA A 64 -2.12 -0.14 -10.87
N PHE A 65 -2.69 0.66 -11.77
CA PHE A 65 -4.12 0.58 -12.13
C PHE A 65 -4.49 -0.69 -12.89
N ASN A 66 -3.57 -1.28 -13.64
CA ASN A 66 -3.80 -2.53 -14.36
C ASN A 66 -3.59 -3.78 -13.48
N ASN A 67 -3.26 -3.61 -12.19
CA ASN A 67 -3.04 -4.72 -11.28
C ASN A 67 -4.33 -5.04 -10.51
N GLU A 68 -4.94 -6.20 -10.77
CA GLU A 68 -6.19 -6.63 -10.12
C GLU A 68 -6.06 -6.85 -8.61
N LYS A 69 -4.84 -7.04 -8.10
CA LYS A 69 -4.58 -7.16 -6.66
C LYS A 69 -4.39 -5.83 -5.95
N MET A 70 -4.32 -4.72 -6.70
CA MET A 70 -4.20 -3.38 -6.13
C MET A 70 -5.54 -2.68 -6.15
N GLU A 71 -5.98 -2.21 -4.98
CA GLU A 71 -7.13 -1.32 -4.85
C GLU A 71 -6.65 0.07 -4.45
N PHE A 72 -7.29 1.10 -4.98
CA PHE A 72 -6.97 2.49 -4.68
C PHE A 72 -8.13 3.14 -3.93
N ILE A 73 -7.83 3.70 -2.77
CA ILE A 73 -8.76 4.51 -2.00
C ILE A 73 -8.30 5.96 -2.11
N TRP A 74 -9.13 6.77 -2.75
CA TRP A 74 -8.86 8.19 -3.01
C TRP A 74 -9.51 9.08 -1.95
N ASN A 75 -9.05 10.33 -1.85
CA ASN A 75 -9.58 11.34 -0.93
C ASN A 75 -9.66 10.87 0.54
N SER A 76 -8.80 9.93 0.94
CA SER A 76 -8.84 9.35 2.27
C SER A 76 -7.55 9.69 3.01
N THR A 77 -7.70 10.17 4.24
CA THR A 77 -6.62 10.36 5.19
C THR A 77 -6.79 9.35 6.32
N ILE A 78 -5.68 8.84 6.85
CA ILE A 78 -5.74 7.93 7.98
C ILE A 78 -6.00 8.76 9.22
N GLU A 79 -7.18 8.62 9.82
CA GLU A 79 -7.58 9.37 11.00
C GLU A 79 -6.94 8.77 12.25
N GLU A 80 -6.94 7.44 12.39
CA GLU A 80 -6.29 6.71 13.50
C GLU A 80 -5.79 5.34 13.02
N VAL A 81 -4.57 4.93 13.41
CA VAL A 81 -4.10 3.54 13.24
C VAL A 81 -4.37 2.83 14.56
N LEU A 82 -5.42 2.02 14.62
CA LEU A 82 -5.75 1.24 15.83
C LEU A 82 -4.96 -0.07 15.82
N GLY A 83 -3.88 -0.12 16.60
CA GLY A 83 -3.09 -1.33 16.83
C GLY A 83 -2.05 -1.12 17.92
N GLU A 84 -2.25 -1.73 19.10
CA GLU A 84 -1.28 -1.62 20.21
C GLU A 84 -0.03 -2.50 20.00
N GLU A 85 -0.14 -3.62 19.27
CA GLU A 85 1.01 -4.49 18.92
C GLU A 85 0.96 -5.12 17.51
N ASN A 86 -0.23 -5.29 16.92
CA ASN A 86 -0.46 -5.64 15.51
C ASN A 86 -1.56 -4.73 14.95
N VAL A 87 -1.49 -4.37 13.68
CA VAL A 87 -2.52 -3.54 13.02
C VAL A 87 -3.74 -4.43 12.76
N GLU A 88 -4.77 -4.31 13.58
CA GLU A 88 -6.02 -5.08 13.45
C GLU A 88 -7.07 -4.36 12.59
N GLY A 89 -6.80 -3.12 12.17
CA GLY A 89 -7.69 -2.39 11.27
C GLY A 89 -7.20 -0.98 10.96
N ILE A 90 -7.74 -0.43 9.87
CA ILE A 90 -7.53 0.92 9.35
C ILE A 90 -8.90 1.57 9.20
#